data_AF-A0A2U1ABA7-F1
#
_entry.id   AF-A0A2U1ABA7-F1
#
_cell.length_a   1.000
_cell.length_b   1.000
_cell.length_c   1.000
_cell.angle_alpha   90.00
_cell.angle_beta   90.00
_cell.angle_gamma   90.00
#
_symmetry.space_group_name_H-M   'P 1'
#
loop_
_entity.id
_entity.type
_entity.pdbx_description
1 polymer ?
#
loop_
_entity_poly.entity_id
_entity_poly.type
_entity_poly.pdbx_seq_one_letter_code
_entity_poly.pdbx_strand_id
1 'polypeptide(L)'
;MLKPLSVQLYSLREAASKDFLGVLKRVADIGYMGVEPAGFWNIRPSEFVKIIADLGLKMYSSHSPWARRNSIGEAMDLAHIIGLDKIVCGYGPDDFKDMDSIKRTADDTNYMIEIAERNGFTLFQHNHDFEFQRIDGKLKYEIYRELCPKVKYEIDCFWSTNLGTEDPVEMLKKFADDTILIHMKDGKVKQNVGGKAMVNGILDRKVDLMPLGTGDLPIKDLVAAAPEQVETIVVELDYCNIDMNTAIEQSYKYMVENGLAKGNK
;
A
#
# COMPACT_ATOMS: atom_id res chain seq x y z
N MET A 1 -9.56 -0.89 -19.47
CA MET A 1 -9.88 -2.27 -18.99
C MET A 1 -9.93 -2.24 -17.46
N LEU A 2 -10.76 -3.06 -16.83
CA LEU A 2 -10.82 -3.12 -15.36
C LEU A 2 -9.51 -3.69 -14.79
N LYS A 3 -8.95 -3.00 -13.80
CA LYS A 3 -7.75 -3.43 -13.07
C LYS A 3 -8.12 -4.61 -12.14
N PRO A 4 -7.28 -5.66 -12.01
CA PRO A 4 -7.51 -6.74 -11.05
C PRO A 4 -7.52 -6.20 -9.62
N LEU A 5 -8.29 -6.85 -8.75
CA LEU A 5 -8.34 -6.53 -7.34
C LEU A 5 -7.40 -7.44 -6.55
N SER A 6 -6.54 -6.82 -5.74
CA SER A 6 -5.67 -7.50 -4.78
C SER A 6 -6.01 -7.07 -3.36
N VAL A 7 -5.49 -7.78 -2.36
CA VAL A 7 -5.63 -7.40 -0.95
C VAL A 7 -4.27 -7.39 -0.25
N GLN A 8 -4.01 -6.34 0.52
CA GLN A 8 -2.86 -6.27 1.41
C GLN A 8 -3.14 -7.13 2.66
N LEU A 9 -2.33 -8.17 2.83
CA LEU A 9 -2.50 -9.21 3.86
C LEU A 9 -2.30 -8.68 5.29
N TYR A 10 -1.70 -7.51 5.47
CA TYR A 10 -1.68 -6.81 6.76
C TYR A 10 -3.08 -6.58 7.32
N SER A 11 -4.08 -6.36 6.46
CA SER A 11 -5.48 -6.26 6.88
C SER A 11 -5.89 -7.48 7.69
N LEU A 12 -5.52 -8.67 7.23
CA LEU A 12 -5.94 -9.97 7.81
C LEU A 12 -4.94 -10.51 8.84
N ARG A 13 -3.98 -9.70 9.33
CA ARG A 13 -2.88 -10.13 10.22
C ARG A 13 -3.34 -10.89 11.46
N GLU A 14 -4.45 -10.49 12.08
CA GLU A 14 -4.96 -11.16 13.29
C GLU A 14 -5.44 -12.58 12.99
N ALA A 15 -6.13 -12.78 11.86
CA ALA A 15 -6.55 -14.10 11.40
C ALA A 15 -5.34 -14.92 10.92
N ALA A 16 -4.43 -14.28 10.19
CA ALA A 16 -3.23 -14.90 9.66
C ALA A 16 -2.28 -15.40 10.75
N SER A 17 -2.23 -14.72 11.90
CA SER A 17 -1.46 -15.18 13.07
C SER A 17 -1.93 -16.52 13.62
N LYS A 18 -3.17 -16.92 13.33
CA LYS A 18 -3.79 -18.16 13.78
C LYS A 18 -3.77 -19.23 12.69
N ASP A 19 -4.12 -18.85 11.45
CA ASP A 19 -4.16 -19.74 10.29
C ASP A 19 -3.91 -18.97 8.99
N PHE A 20 -2.64 -18.79 8.64
CA PHE A 20 -2.26 -18.04 7.45
C PHE A 20 -2.70 -18.73 6.15
N LEU A 21 -2.63 -20.06 6.07
CA LEU A 21 -3.08 -20.81 4.89
C LEU A 21 -4.59 -20.71 4.70
N GLY A 22 -5.36 -20.77 5.79
CA GLY A 22 -6.81 -20.55 5.76
C GLY A 22 -7.17 -19.14 5.28
N VAL A 23 -6.40 -18.13 5.67
CA VAL A 23 -6.57 -16.75 5.17
C VAL A 23 -6.34 -16.68 3.65
N LEU A 24 -5.26 -17.26 3.13
CA LEU A 24 -4.98 -17.24 1.69
C LEU A 24 -6.09 -17.94 0.88
N LYS A 25 -6.56 -19.10 1.37
CA LYS A 25 -7.70 -19.81 0.77
C LYS A 25 -8.96 -18.95 0.75
N ARG A 26 -9.29 -18.31 1.88
CA ARG A 26 -10.45 -17.42 1.98
C ARG A 26 -10.35 -16.25 1.00
N VAL A 27 -9.19 -15.62 0.87
CA VAL A 27 -8.98 -14.51 -0.08
C VAL A 27 -9.25 -14.97 -1.53
N ALA A 28 -8.74 -16.15 -1.91
CA ALA A 28 -9.03 -16.75 -3.21
C ALA A 28 -10.52 -17.11 -3.39
N ASP A 29 -11.16 -17.63 -2.35
CA ASP A 29 -12.58 -18.01 -2.36
C ASP A 29 -13.52 -16.80 -2.47
N ILE A 30 -13.19 -15.68 -1.81
CA ILE A 30 -13.91 -14.39 -1.95
C ILE A 30 -13.85 -13.91 -3.40
N GLY A 31 -12.68 -14.07 -4.04
CA GLY A 31 -12.50 -13.81 -5.46
C GLY A 31 -11.42 -12.81 -5.81
N TYR A 32 -10.61 -12.37 -4.83
CA TYR A 32 -9.44 -11.54 -5.12
C TYR A 32 -8.52 -12.26 -6.10
N MET A 33 -7.89 -11.48 -6.99
CA MET A 33 -6.97 -12.00 -8.00
C MET A 33 -5.51 -11.93 -7.57
N GLY A 34 -5.21 -11.20 -6.50
CA GLY A 34 -3.86 -11.08 -5.99
C GLY A 34 -3.81 -10.75 -4.51
N VAL A 35 -2.61 -10.85 -3.97
CA VAL A 35 -2.27 -10.51 -2.59
C VAL A 35 -1.02 -9.66 -2.58
N GLU A 36 -0.92 -8.78 -1.59
CA GLU A 36 0.30 -8.10 -1.24
C GLU A 36 0.71 -8.55 0.17
N PRO A 37 1.81 -9.29 0.35
CA PRO A 37 2.24 -9.74 1.66
C PRO A 37 2.99 -8.65 2.42
N ALA A 38 2.65 -8.45 3.69
CA ALA A 38 3.42 -7.69 4.68
C ALA A 38 4.28 -8.61 5.58
N GLY A 39 4.70 -9.75 5.04
CA GLY A 39 5.41 -10.82 5.74
C GLY A 39 4.82 -12.18 5.40
N PHE A 40 5.54 -13.25 5.76
CA PHE A 40 5.24 -14.62 5.34
C PHE A 40 4.89 -15.55 6.52
N TRP A 41 4.81 -15.02 7.74
CA TRP A 41 4.67 -15.80 8.98
C TRP A 41 5.74 -16.91 9.04
N ASN A 42 5.33 -18.16 9.27
CA ASN A 42 6.24 -19.31 9.32
C ASN A 42 6.40 -20.02 7.97
N ILE A 43 5.90 -19.43 6.87
CA ILE A 43 6.01 -19.99 5.52
C ILE A 43 7.28 -19.45 4.87
N ARG A 44 8.08 -20.33 4.26
CA ARG A 44 9.23 -19.88 3.46
C ARG A 44 8.74 -19.09 2.24
N PRO A 45 9.36 -17.95 1.87
CA PRO A 45 8.90 -17.16 0.72
C PRO A 45 8.75 -17.94 -0.59
N SER A 46 9.68 -18.85 -0.90
CA SER A 46 9.59 -19.73 -2.08
C SER A 46 8.43 -20.73 -2.05
N GLU A 47 7.98 -21.11 -0.86
CA GLU A 47 6.78 -21.95 -0.67
C GLU A 47 5.51 -21.10 -0.77
N PHE A 48 5.53 -19.88 -0.24
CA PHE A 48 4.44 -18.92 -0.38
C PHE A 48 4.08 -18.67 -1.85
N VAL A 49 5.08 -18.47 -2.72
CA VAL A 49 4.89 -18.32 -4.18
C VAL A 49 4.08 -19.49 -4.77
N LYS A 50 4.41 -20.72 -4.39
CA LYS A 50 3.70 -21.92 -4.88
C LYS A 50 2.27 -21.96 -4.35
N ILE A 51 2.08 -21.69 -3.07
CA ILE A 51 0.76 -21.70 -2.43
C ILE A 51 -0.18 -20.70 -3.10
N ILE A 52 0.24 -19.45 -3.30
CA ILE A 52 -0.63 -18.45 -3.93
C ILE A 52 -0.93 -18.81 -5.39
N ALA A 53 0.04 -19.38 -6.12
CA ALA A 53 -0.15 -19.82 -7.49
C ALA A 53 -1.17 -20.97 -7.59
N ASP A 54 -1.09 -21.95 -6.69
CA ASP A 54 -2.04 -23.07 -6.60
C ASP A 54 -3.46 -22.59 -6.26
N LEU A 55 -3.59 -21.46 -5.53
CA LEU A 55 -4.85 -20.80 -5.23
C LEU A 55 -5.35 -19.87 -6.35
N GLY A 56 -4.61 -19.74 -7.46
CA GLY A 56 -4.95 -18.84 -8.56
C GLY A 56 -4.74 -17.35 -8.24
N LEU A 57 -3.96 -17.04 -7.20
CA LEU A 57 -3.60 -15.69 -6.79
C LEU A 57 -2.26 -15.26 -7.41
N LYS A 58 -2.08 -13.95 -7.59
CA LYS A 58 -0.82 -13.30 -8.01
C LYS A 58 -0.25 -12.39 -6.91
N MET A 59 1.03 -12.04 -7.05
CA MET A 59 1.64 -10.91 -6.35
C MET A 59 2.04 -9.85 -7.37
N TYR A 60 1.75 -8.60 -7.05
CA TYR A 60 2.19 -7.43 -7.82
C TYR A 60 3.26 -6.61 -7.07
N SER A 61 3.33 -6.81 -5.75
CA SER A 61 4.18 -6.09 -4.81
C SER A 61 4.25 -6.85 -3.48
N SER A 62 5.11 -6.39 -2.57
CA SER A 62 5.17 -6.85 -1.18
C SER A 62 5.60 -5.70 -0.28
N HIS A 63 5.03 -5.65 0.93
CA HIS A 63 5.36 -4.73 2.02
C HIS A 63 6.40 -5.32 3.00
N SER A 64 7.25 -6.26 2.56
CA SER A 64 8.25 -6.88 3.45
C SER A 64 9.48 -7.39 2.69
N PRO A 65 10.71 -7.14 3.19
CA PRO A 65 11.02 -6.12 4.18
C PRO A 65 10.86 -4.72 3.57
N TRP A 66 10.65 -3.72 4.41
CA TRP A 66 10.74 -2.32 3.97
C TRP A 66 12.22 -1.99 3.75
N ALA A 67 12.58 -1.64 2.51
CA ALA A 67 13.95 -1.31 2.18
C ALA A 67 14.44 -0.08 2.96
N ARG A 68 15.66 -0.20 3.48
CA ARG A 68 16.43 0.89 4.10
C ARG A 68 17.81 0.94 3.47
N ARG A 69 18.52 2.05 3.68
CA ARG A 69 19.88 2.25 3.17
C ARG A 69 20.82 1.07 3.49
N ASN A 70 20.67 0.46 4.66
CA ASN A 70 21.48 -0.66 5.13
C ASN A 70 20.87 -2.05 4.88
N SER A 71 19.65 -2.16 4.35
CA SER A 71 18.96 -3.44 4.11
C SER A 71 18.42 -3.61 2.69
N ILE A 72 18.76 -2.70 1.76
CA ILE A 72 18.32 -2.77 0.36
C ILE A 72 18.68 -4.11 -0.31
N GLY A 73 19.83 -4.70 0.03
CA GLY A 73 20.24 -6.02 -0.45
C GLY A 73 19.28 -7.14 -0.04
N GLU A 74 18.88 -7.17 1.23
CA GLU A 74 17.91 -8.16 1.74
C GLU A 74 16.54 -8.02 1.05
N ALA A 75 16.13 -6.78 0.77
CA ALA A 75 14.90 -6.50 0.07
C ALA A 75 14.95 -6.98 -1.40
N MET A 76 16.08 -6.79 -2.08
CA MET A 76 16.32 -7.33 -3.44
C MET A 76 16.34 -8.85 -3.47
N ASP A 77 17.04 -9.47 -2.53
CA ASP A 77 17.11 -10.94 -2.42
C ASP A 77 15.72 -11.54 -2.22
N LEU A 78 14.90 -10.94 -1.34
CA LEU A 78 13.55 -11.42 -1.12
C LEU A 78 12.66 -11.19 -2.34
N ALA A 79 12.69 -10.00 -2.95
CA ALA A 79 11.94 -9.70 -4.17
C ALA A 79 12.27 -10.71 -5.28
N HIS A 80 13.55 -11.04 -5.46
CA HIS A 80 13.98 -12.07 -6.40
C HIS A 80 13.36 -13.45 -6.08
N ILE A 81 13.42 -13.89 -4.82
CA ILE A 81 12.86 -15.19 -4.39
C ILE A 81 11.36 -15.28 -4.66
N ILE A 82 10.63 -14.18 -4.48
CA ILE A 82 9.17 -14.14 -4.68
C ILE A 82 8.76 -13.74 -6.10
N GLY A 83 9.73 -13.55 -7.00
CA GLY A 83 9.49 -13.27 -8.42
C GLY A 83 8.98 -11.85 -8.71
N LEU A 84 9.32 -10.88 -7.87
CA LEU A 84 9.01 -9.46 -8.06
C LEU A 84 10.26 -8.71 -8.54
N ASP A 85 10.02 -7.65 -9.32
CA ASP A 85 11.02 -6.68 -9.78
C ASP A 85 10.85 -5.31 -9.09
N LYS A 86 10.00 -5.23 -8.06
CA LYS A 86 9.71 -4.00 -7.31
C LYS A 86 9.93 -4.21 -5.82
N ILE A 87 10.43 -3.19 -5.15
CA ILE A 87 10.75 -3.21 -3.72
C ILE A 87 10.15 -1.98 -3.06
N VAL A 88 9.46 -2.20 -1.94
CA VAL A 88 8.87 -1.14 -1.14
C VAL A 88 9.91 -0.45 -0.25
N CYS A 89 9.77 0.86 -0.11
CA CYS A 89 10.29 1.61 1.02
C CYS A 89 9.18 2.50 1.60
N GLY A 90 9.50 3.12 2.72
CA GLY A 90 8.66 4.14 3.36
C GLY A 90 9.07 4.33 4.80
N TYR A 91 8.51 5.34 5.43
CA TYR A 91 9.19 6.09 6.47
C TYR A 91 8.24 6.40 7.61
N GLY A 92 8.78 6.92 8.72
CA GLY A 92 7.99 7.37 9.85
C GLY A 92 7.71 8.88 9.83
N PRO A 93 6.87 9.39 10.74
CA PRO A 93 6.59 10.82 10.85
C PRO A 93 7.85 11.70 11.03
N ASP A 94 8.87 11.19 11.73
CA ASP A 94 10.11 11.93 11.98
C ASP A 94 10.97 12.15 10.73
N ASP A 95 10.84 11.28 9.74
CA ASP A 95 11.51 11.35 8.44
C ASP A 95 10.89 12.43 7.53
N PHE A 96 9.70 12.92 7.90
CA PHE A 96 8.95 13.97 7.20
C PHE A 96 8.58 15.14 8.14
N LYS A 97 9.22 15.28 9.30
CA LYS A 97 8.84 16.30 10.29
C LYS A 97 9.19 17.73 9.87
N ASP A 98 10.31 17.91 9.17
CA ASP A 98 10.86 19.19 8.73
C ASP A 98 11.65 19.03 7.42
N MET A 99 12.10 20.16 6.85
CA MET A 99 12.84 20.20 5.59
C MET A 99 14.15 19.40 5.62
N ASP A 100 14.86 19.37 6.75
CA ASP A 100 16.13 18.65 6.86
C ASP A 100 15.91 17.15 6.95
N SER A 101 14.86 16.71 7.63
CA SER A 101 14.40 15.31 7.59
C SER A 101 14.03 14.90 6.17
N ILE A 102 13.23 15.69 5.45
CA ILE A 102 12.83 15.34 4.07
C ILE A 102 14.05 15.24 3.14
N LYS A 103 15.03 16.13 3.28
CA LYS A 103 16.29 16.06 2.52
C LYS A 103 17.08 14.78 2.81
N ARG A 104 17.20 14.38 4.09
CA ARG A 104 17.87 13.12 4.45
C ARG A 104 17.13 11.90 3.91
N THR A 105 15.81 11.90 4.04
CA THR A 105 14.94 10.85 3.49
C THR A 105 15.12 10.72 1.99
N ALA A 106 15.08 11.82 1.24
CA ALA A 106 15.32 11.84 -0.20
C ALA A 106 16.73 11.38 -0.60
N ASP A 107 17.78 11.75 0.15
CA ASP A 107 19.14 11.25 -0.09
C ASP A 107 19.23 9.72 0.08
N ASP A 108 18.67 9.20 1.17
CA ASP A 108 18.63 7.76 1.43
C ASP A 108 17.85 7.02 0.33
N THR A 109 16.73 7.58 -0.14
CA THR A 109 15.95 6.99 -1.23
C THR A 109 16.72 7.03 -2.55
N ASN A 110 17.31 8.15 -2.94
CA ASN A 110 18.11 8.25 -4.16
C ASN A 110 19.25 7.24 -4.17
N TYR A 111 19.95 7.07 -3.04
CA TYR A 111 20.98 6.05 -2.88
C TYR A 111 20.43 4.63 -3.10
N MET A 112 19.28 4.31 -2.51
CA MET A 112 18.63 3.00 -2.70
C MET A 112 18.17 2.79 -4.15
N ILE A 113 17.64 3.82 -4.81
CA ILE A 113 17.23 3.77 -6.22
C ILE A 113 18.42 3.43 -7.11
N GLU A 114 19.57 4.07 -6.92
CA GLU A 114 20.76 3.75 -7.73
C GLU A 114 21.18 2.27 -7.61
N ILE A 115 21.08 1.71 -6.41
CA ILE A 115 21.40 0.29 -6.18
C ILE A 115 20.33 -0.60 -6.81
N ALA A 116 19.06 -0.31 -6.58
CA ALA A 116 17.94 -1.07 -7.13
C ALA A 116 17.99 -1.11 -8.66
N GLU A 117 18.13 0.06 -9.32
CA GLU A 117 18.20 0.17 -10.78
C GLU A 117 19.35 -0.65 -11.38
N ARG A 118 20.55 -0.61 -10.75
CA ARG A 118 21.71 -1.40 -11.20
C ARG A 118 21.48 -2.91 -11.13
N ASN A 119 20.56 -3.36 -10.29
CA ASN A 119 20.22 -4.77 -10.11
C ASN A 119 18.87 -5.14 -10.75
N GLY A 120 18.27 -4.25 -11.54
CA GLY A 120 17.02 -4.51 -12.27
C GLY A 120 15.76 -4.42 -11.42
N PHE A 121 15.80 -3.73 -10.28
CA PHE A 121 14.65 -3.51 -9.41
C PHE A 121 14.16 -2.05 -9.47
N THR A 122 12.85 -1.88 -9.32
CA THR A 122 12.21 -0.59 -9.12
C THR A 122 11.94 -0.37 -7.63
N LEU A 123 12.45 0.71 -7.05
CA LEU A 123 12.08 1.11 -5.69
C LEU A 123 10.80 1.96 -5.74
N PHE A 124 9.82 1.64 -4.90
CA PHE A 124 8.62 2.46 -4.73
C PHE A 124 8.37 2.81 -3.26
N GLN A 125 7.84 4.00 -3.01
CA GLN A 125 7.44 4.43 -1.67
C GLN A 125 5.93 4.30 -1.47
N HIS A 126 5.54 3.71 -0.34
CA HIS A 126 4.18 3.76 0.20
C HIS A 126 4.05 4.96 1.17
N ASN A 127 2.98 5.74 1.03
CA ASN A 127 2.73 6.93 1.87
C ASN A 127 1.77 6.65 3.04
N HIS A 128 1.82 7.50 4.04
CA HIS A 128 0.78 7.68 5.05
C HIS A 128 0.22 9.12 4.97
N ASP A 129 -0.39 9.63 6.05
CA ASP A 129 -0.97 10.98 6.07
C ASP A 129 0.08 12.08 6.23
N PHE A 130 1.18 11.79 6.95
CA PHE A 130 2.16 12.83 7.31
C PHE A 130 2.99 13.31 6.12
N GLU A 131 3.15 12.53 5.07
CA GLU A 131 3.74 12.95 3.80
C GLU A 131 2.86 13.99 3.09
N PHE A 132 1.53 13.92 3.27
CA PHE A 132 0.56 14.87 2.70
C PHE A 132 0.31 16.10 3.59
N GLN A 133 1.01 16.24 4.71
CA GLN A 133 1.05 17.50 5.44
C GLN A 133 1.88 18.54 4.69
N ARG A 134 1.71 19.82 5.04
CA ARG A 134 2.39 20.93 4.38
C ARG A 134 3.49 21.56 5.24
N ILE A 135 4.56 22.01 4.58
CA ILE A 135 5.57 22.94 5.11
C ILE A 135 5.54 24.17 4.21
N ASP A 136 5.37 25.35 4.79
CA ASP A 136 5.32 26.63 4.07
C ASP A 136 4.34 26.62 2.86
N GLY A 137 3.18 25.96 3.05
CA GLY A 137 2.12 25.86 2.04
C GLY A 137 2.33 24.78 0.98
N LYS A 138 3.47 24.07 0.95
CA LYS A 138 3.76 23.01 -0.02
C LYS A 138 3.67 21.62 0.62
N LEU A 139 3.14 20.62 -0.10
CA LEU A 139 3.09 19.25 0.42
C LEU A 139 4.51 18.73 0.67
N LYS A 140 4.72 18.08 1.82
CA LYS A 140 6.01 17.44 2.12
C LYS A 140 6.34 16.38 1.08
N TYR A 141 5.35 15.67 0.55
CA TYR A 141 5.55 14.68 -0.50
C TYR A 141 5.93 15.29 -1.85
N GLU A 142 5.46 16.51 -2.17
CA GLU A 142 5.93 17.26 -3.35
C GLU A 142 7.40 17.66 -3.20
N ILE A 143 7.79 18.18 -2.02
CA ILE A 143 9.19 18.52 -1.71
C ILE A 143 10.07 17.28 -1.86
N TYR A 144 9.63 16.15 -1.31
CA TYR A 144 10.34 14.89 -1.43
C TYR A 144 10.46 14.41 -2.89
N ARG A 145 9.39 14.47 -3.68
CA ARG A 145 9.40 14.12 -5.12
C ARG A 145 10.41 14.96 -5.90
N GLU A 146 10.49 16.26 -5.61
CA GLU A 146 11.46 17.15 -6.27
C GLU A 146 12.92 16.80 -5.93
N LEU A 147 13.17 16.37 -4.69
CA LEU A 147 14.50 15.96 -4.24
C LEU A 147 14.86 14.53 -4.67
N CYS A 148 13.86 13.69 -4.95
CA CYS A 148 13.99 12.28 -5.32
C CYS A 148 13.15 11.96 -6.58
N PRO A 149 13.46 12.55 -7.75
CA PRO A 149 12.57 12.56 -8.92
C PRO A 149 12.39 11.19 -9.61
N LYS A 150 13.19 10.19 -9.25
CA LYS A 150 13.11 8.83 -9.81
C LYS A 150 12.26 7.87 -9.00
N VAL A 151 11.90 8.25 -7.76
CA VAL A 151 11.13 7.35 -6.90
C VAL A 151 9.76 7.08 -7.53
N LYS A 152 9.31 5.82 -7.45
CA LYS A 152 7.94 5.45 -7.79
C LYS A 152 7.07 5.40 -6.56
N TYR A 153 5.77 5.43 -6.76
CA TYR A 153 4.82 5.53 -5.67
C TYR A 153 3.81 4.40 -5.69
N GLU A 154 3.54 3.88 -4.51
CA GLU A 154 2.25 3.33 -4.18
C GLU A 154 1.45 4.40 -3.44
N ILE A 155 0.44 4.96 -4.10
CA ILE A 155 -0.40 5.98 -3.46
C ILE A 155 -1.49 5.29 -2.67
N ASP A 156 -1.45 5.47 -1.35
CA ASP A 156 -2.59 5.21 -0.49
C ASP A 156 -3.60 6.35 -0.60
N CYS A 157 -4.70 6.06 -1.28
CA CYS A 157 -5.71 7.06 -1.59
C CYS A 157 -6.40 7.60 -0.33
N PHE A 158 -6.58 6.79 0.72
CA PHE A 158 -7.24 7.26 1.94
C PHE A 158 -6.30 8.11 2.78
N TRP A 159 -5.07 7.65 2.97
CA TRP A 159 -4.08 8.43 3.72
C TRP A 159 -3.69 9.73 3.02
N SER A 160 -3.76 9.77 1.68
CA SER A 160 -3.53 11.00 0.91
C SER A 160 -4.52 12.12 1.22
N THR A 161 -5.69 11.80 1.80
CA THR A 161 -6.65 12.82 2.24
C THR A 161 -6.12 13.69 3.38
N ASN A 162 -5.09 13.22 4.11
CA ASN A 162 -4.56 13.88 5.30
C ASN A 162 -5.69 14.35 6.25
N LEU A 163 -6.51 13.38 6.66
CA LEU A 163 -7.71 13.58 7.48
C LEU A 163 -8.71 14.57 6.88
N GLY A 164 -8.90 14.51 5.57
CA GLY A 164 -9.82 15.36 4.80
C GLY A 164 -9.34 16.79 4.60
N THR A 165 -8.03 17.06 4.78
CA THR A 165 -7.40 18.34 4.44
C THR A 165 -7.13 18.45 2.93
N GLU A 166 -6.76 17.33 2.31
CA GLU A 166 -6.43 17.24 0.89
C GLU A 166 -7.50 16.45 0.13
N ASP A 167 -7.66 16.74 -1.16
CA ASP A 167 -8.53 15.97 -2.06
C ASP A 167 -7.73 14.77 -2.63
N PRO A 168 -8.17 13.52 -2.39
CA PRO A 168 -7.41 12.34 -2.76
C PRO A 168 -7.33 12.12 -4.28
N VAL A 169 -8.32 12.58 -5.04
CA VAL A 169 -8.32 12.49 -6.51
C VAL A 169 -7.29 13.45 -7.09
N GLU A 170 -7.26 14.68 -6.57
CA GLU A 170 -6.23 15.67 -6.95
C GLU A 170 -4.83 15.24 -6.51
N MET A 171 -4.71 14.58 -5.36
CA MET A 171 -3.45 13.97 -4.93
C MET A 171 -3.00 12.87 -5.88
N LEU A 172 -3.86 11.92 -6.22
CA LEU A 172 -3.53 10.84 -7.16
C LEU A 172 -3.11 11.40 -8.53
N LYS A 173 -3.84 12.40 -9.06
CA LYS A 173 -3.47 13.06 -10.32
C LYS A 173 -2.12 13.75 -10.25
N LYS A 174 -1.82 14.42 -9.13
CA LYS A 174 -0.56 15.15 -8.93
C LYS A 174 0.67 14.23 -8.99
N PHE A 175 0.55 13.00 -8.49
CA PHE A 175 1.62 12.00 -8.47
C PHE A 175 1.49 10.93 -9.57
N ALA A 176 0.58 11.12 -10.54
CA ALA A 176 0.20 10.10 -11.51
C ALA A 176 1.36 9.53 -12.32
N ASP A 177 2.29 10.36 -12.79
CA ASP A 177 3.42 9.94 -13.65
C ASP A 177 4.37 8.94 -12.96
N ASP A 178 4.42 8.98 -11.63
CA ASP A 178 5.30 8.17 -10.80
C ASP A 178 4.57 7.09 -10.01
N THR A 179 3.24 7.04 -10.08
CA THR A 179 2.42 6.06 -9.37
C THR A 179 2.33 4.75 -10.16
N ILE A 180 2.74 3.65 -9.55
CA ILE A 180 2.75 2.30 -10.14
C ILE A 180 1.81 1.32 -9.44
N LEU A 181 1.38 1.66 -8.22
CA LEU A 181 0.45 0.89 -7.41
C LEU A 181 -0.48 1.87 -6.67
N ILE A 182 -1.67 1.42 -6.29
CA ILE A 182 -2.52 2.18 -5.38
C ILE A 182 -3.08 1.28 -4.29
N HIS A 183 -3.14 1.84 -3.09
CA HIS A 183 -3.90 1.29 -1.99
C HIS A 183 -5.26 1.97 -1.91
N MET A 184 -6.29 1.17 -1.74
CA MET A 184 -7.67 1.59 -1.59
C MET A 184 -8.15 1.14 -0.20
N LYS A 185 -8.18 2.09 0.74
CA LYS A 185 -8.89 2.00 2.02
C LYS A 185 -10.15 2.87 1.93
N ASP A 186 -11.12 2.67 2.81
CA ASP A 186 -12.27 3.58 2.93
C ASP A 186 -12.58 3.79 4.40
N GLY A 187 -13.29 4.88 4.72
CA GLY A 187 -13.58 5.26 6.09
C GLY A 187 -13.99 6.72 6.21
N LYS A 188 -14.09 7.20 7.45
CA LYS A 188 -14.36 8.61 7.71
C LYS A 188 -13.12 9.44 7.46
N VAL A 189 -13.12 10.28 6.42
CA VAL A 189 -11.92 11.08 6.10
C VAL A 189 -11.65 12.12 7.19
N LYS A 190 -12.70 12.75 7.73
CA LYS A 190 -12.59 13.69 8.86
C LYS A 190 -12.96 12.99 10.16
N GLN A 191 -11.95 12.69 10.97
CA GLN A 191 -12.13 11.98 12.23
C GLN A 191 -11.07 12.37 13.27
N ASN A 192 -11.40 12.18 14.54
CA ASN A 192 -10.43 12.35 15.63
C ASN A 192 -9.56 11.10 15.72
N VAL A 193 -8.26 11.26 15.48
CA VAL A 193 -7.34 10.11 15.55
C VAL A 193 -6.74 10.00 16.95
N GLY A 194 -7.05 8.89 17.63
CA GLY A 194 -6.48 8.54 18.92
C GLY A 194 -5.27 7.59 18.79
N GLY A 195 -4.31 7.72 19.71
CA GLY A 195 -3.13 6.85 19.78
C GLY A 195 -2.05 7.24 18.77
N LYS A 196 -0.80 7.38 19.24
CA LYS A 196 0.41 7.51 18.42
C LYS A 196 1.48 6.63 19.04
N ALA A 197 1.27 5.32 18.99
CA ALA A 197 2.24 4.37 19.48
C ALA A 197 2.95 3.72 18.30
N MET A 198 4.29 3.63 18.34
CA MET A 198 5.02 2.79 17.40
C MET A 198 4.91 1.34 17.87
N VAL A 199 4.34 0.46 17.04
CA VAL A 199 4.22 -0.98 17.31
C VAL A 199 4.93 -1.73 16.19
N ASN A 200 6.00 -2.46 16.52
CA ASN A 200 6.83 -3.18 15.54
C ASN A 200 7.34 -2.29 14.37
N GLY A 201 7.63 -1.01 14.64
CA GLY A 201 8.12 -0.07 13.63
C GLY A 201 7.03 0.56 12.76
N ILE A 202 5.76 0.23 12.98
CA ILE A 202 4.60 0.82 12.29
C ILE A 202 3.91 1.79 13.26
N LEU A 203 3.49 2.95 12.75
CA LEU A 203 2.71 3.89 13.53
C LEU A 203 1.28 3.34 13.70
N ASP A 204 0.97 2.87 14.91
CA ASP A 204 -0.36 2.41 15.26
C ASP A 204 -1.27 3.62 15.53
N ARG A 205 -2.23 3.82 14.62
CA ARG A 205 -3.27 4.85 14.70
C ARG A 205 -4.61 4.21 14.42
N LYS A 206 -5.50 4.28 15.40
CA LYS A 206 -6.87 3.80 15.23
C LYS A 206 -7.66 4.86 14.47
N VAL A 207 -7.82 4.60 13.19
CA VAL A 207 -8.73 5.31 12.30
C VAL A 207 -9.98 4.46 12.06
N ASP A 208 -11.13 5.11 12.01
CA ASP A 208 -12.43 4.55 11.65
C ASP A 208 -12.47 4.23 10.15
N LEU A 209 -11.78 3.16 9.77
CA LEU A 209 -11.89 2.59 8.43
C LEU A 209 -13.09 1.64 8.36
N MET A 210 -13.64 1.55 7.16
CA MET A 210 -14.87 0.87 6.84
C MET A 210 -14.69 0.08 5.54
N PRO A 211 -15.52 -0.94 5.29
CA PRO A 211 -15.50 -1.64 4.01
C PRO A 211 -15.64 -0.66 2.85
N LEU A 212 -14.95 -0.92 1.74
CA LEU A 212 -14.99 -0.05 0.56
C LEU A 212 -16.43 0.19 0.11
N GLY A 213 -16.77 1.46 -0.11
CA GLY A 213 -18.10 1.91 -0.54
C GLY A 213 -19.04 2.28 0.61
N THR A 214 -18.56 2.27 1.85
CA THR A 214 -19.35 2.63 3.04
C THR A 214 -18.78 3.80 3.83
N GLY A 215 -17.59 4.27 3.46
CA GLY A 215 -16.97 5.48 4.00
C GLY A 215 -17.18 6.70 3.10
N ASP A 216 -16.27 7.66 3.23
CA ASP A 216 -16.35 8.96 2.59
C ASP A 216 -15.41 9.09 1.37
N LEU A 217 -14.59 8.06 1.06
CA LEU A 217 -13.61 8.15 -0.02
C LEU A 217 -14.31 8.09 -1.40
N PRO A 218 -13.97 8.99 -2.36
CA PRO A 218 -14.57 8.99 -3.69
C PRO A 218 -13.97 7.89 -4.59
N ILE A 219 -14.20 6.62 -4.24
CA ILE A 219 -13.56 5.45 -4.86
C ILE A 219 -13.76 5.40 -6.38
N LYS A 220 -14.97 5.73 -6.88
CA LYS A 220 -15.25 5.71 -8.33
C LYS A 220 -14.37 6.69 -9.10
N ASP A 221 -14.17 7.88 -8.55
CA ASP A 221 -13.35 8.92 -9.17
C ASP A 221 -11.86 8.58 -9.08
N LEU A 222 -11.43 7.96 -7.97
CA LEU A 222 -10.07 7.46 -7.82
C LEU A 222 -9.74 6.33 -8.79
N VAL A 223 -10.67 5.38 -9.00
CA VAL A 223 -10.52 4.33 -10.01
C VAL A 223 -10.44 4.91 -11.42
N ALA A 224 -11.26 5.94 -11.72
CA ALA A 224 -11.21 6.63 -13.00
C ALA A 224 -9.90 7.44 -13.19
N ALA A 225 -9.34 7.98 -12.11
CA ALA A 225 -8.08 8.72 -12.11
C ALA A 225 -6.84 7.82 -12.00
N ALA A 226 -7.00 6.53 -11.71
CA ALA A 226 -5.89 5.60 -11.54
C ALA A 226 -5.07 5.47 -12.84
N PRO A 227 -3.75 5.77 -12.80
CA PRO A 227 -2.89 5.74 -13.99
C PRO A 227 -2.93 4.39 -14.73
N GLU A 228 -2.62 4.41 -16.03
CA GLU A 228 -2.66 3.19 -16.86
C GLU A 228 -1.64 2.15 -16.40
N GLN A 229 -0.46 2.60 -15.93
CA GLN A 229 0.61 1.74 -15.45
C GLN A 229 0.31 1.06 -14.10
N VAL A 230 -0.77 1.45 -13.40
CA VAL A 230 -1.18 0.77 -12.17
C VAL A 230 -1.75 -0.60 -12.51
N GLU A 231 -1.02 -1.65 -12.19
CA GLU A 231 -1.35 -3.03 -12.61
C GLU A 231 -2.49 -3.65 -11.81
N THR A 232 -2.75 -3.16 -10.58
CA THR A 232 -3.74 -3.70 -9.65
C THR A 232 -4.23 -2.61 -8.71
N ILE A 233 -5.43 -2.80 -8.16
CA ILE A 233 -5.93 -2.01 -7.03
C ILE A 233 -5.79 -2.89 -5.78
N VAL A 234 -5.02 -2.44 -4.79
CA VAL A 234 -4.79 -3.20 -3.56
C VAL A 234 -5.75 -2.68 -2.49
N VAL A 235 -6.68 -3.52 -2.05
CA VAL A 235 -7.55 -3.22 -0.91
C VAL A 235 -6.74 -3.38 0.37
N GLU A 236 -6.81 -2.40 1.25
CA GLU A 236 -6.25 -2.50 2.60
C GLU A 236 -7.24 -1.95 3.62
N LEU A 237 -7.21 -2.46 4.86
CA LEU A 237 -7.85 -1.87 6.03
C LEU A 237 -6.96 -2.15 7.26
N ASP A 238 -6.43 -1.11 7.89
CA ASP A 238 -5.56 -1.27 9.08
C ASP A 238 -6.37 -1.77 10.29
N TYR A 239 -7.56 -1.19 10.44
CA TYR A 239 -8.56 -1.49 11.44
C TYR A 239 -9.92 -1.46 10.77
N CYS A 240 -10.94 -2.09 11.35
CA CYS A 240 -12.30 -1.92 10.88
C CYS A 240 -13.25 -2.03 12.07
N ASN A 241 -14.39 -1.34 11.99
CA ASN A 241 -15.42 -1.40 13.02
C ASN A 241 -16.22 -2.71 13.00
N ILE A 242 -16.01 -3.55 11.99
CA ILE A 242 -16.57 -4.91 11.88
C ILE A 242 -15.45 -5.94 11.75
N ASP A 243 -15.81 -7.23 11.77
CA ASP A 243 -14.87 -8.32 11.49
C ASP A 243 -14.15 -8.12 10.15
N MET A 244 -12.83 -8.27 10.16
CA MET A 244 -12.00 -7.95 9.01
C MET A 244 -12.27 -8.85 7.81
N ASN A 245 -12.56 -10.14 8.01
CA ASN A 245 -12.91 -11.02 6.90
C ASN A 245 -14.19 -10.55 6.21
N THR A 246 -15.17 -10.16 7.01
CA THR A 246 -16.43 -9.59 6.55
C THR A 246 -16.19 -8.27 5.79
N ALA A 247 -15.31 -7.41 6.30
CA ALA A 247 -14.97 -6.14 5.68
C ALA A 247 -14.29 -6.31 4.31
N ILE A 248 -13.33 -7.22 4.21
CA ILE A 248 -12.62 -7.53 2.96
C ILE A 248 -13.56 -8.17 1.93
N GLU A 249 -14.51 -9.02 2.35
CA GLU A 249 -15.54 -9.58 1.46
C GLU A 249 -16.52 -8.50 0.95
N GLN A 250 -16.99 -7.61 1.83
CA GLN A 250 -17.87 -6.50 1.42
C GLN A 250 -17.15 -5.53 0.47
N SER A 251 -15.87 -5.25 0.74
CA SER A 251 -15.03 -4.42 -0.13
C SER A 251 -14.88 -5.03 -1.53
N TYR A 252 -14.66 -6.35 -1.61
CA TYR A 252 -14.62 -7.07 -2.88
C TYR A 252 -15.94 -6.91 -3.65
N LYS A 253 -17.07 -7.19 -3.00
CA LYS A 253 -18.40 -7.10 -3.62
C LYS A 253 -18.66 -5.71 -4.15
N TYR A 254 -18.41 -4.67 -3.35
CA TYR A 254 -18.57 -3.29 -3.79
C TYR A 254 -17.77 -2.99 -5.07
N MET A 255 -16.48 -3.34 -5.09
CA MET A 255 -15.60 -3.06 -6.23
C MET A 255 -16.00 -3.82 -7.49
N VAL A 256 -16.40 -5.09 -7.38
CA VAL A 256 -16.73 -5.93 -8.53
C VAL A 256 -18.15 -5.65 -9.05
N GLU A 257 -19.15 -5.59 -8.17
CA GLU A 257 -20.55 -5.38 -8.56
C GLU A 257 -20.79 -3.98 -9.17
N ASN A 258 -19.97 -3.00 -8.81
CA ASN A 258 -20.02 -1.66 -9.41
C ASN A 258 -19.11 -1.51 -10.64
N GLY A 259 -18.45 -2.57 -11.10
CA GLY A 259 -17.56 -2.54 -12.27
C GLY A 259 -16.35 -1.62 -12.09
N LEU A 260 -15.81 -1.53 -10.87
CA LEU A 260 -14.66 -0.69 -10.53
C LEU A 260 -13.34 -1.47 -10.59
N ALA A 261 -13.39 -2.78 -10.36
CA ALA A 261 -12.25 -3.66 -10.50
C ALA A 261 -12.68 -5.05 -10.98
N LYS A 262 -11.70 -5.85 -11.40
CA LYS A 262 -11.91 -7.23 -11.82
C LYS A 262 -11.60 -8.19 -10.67
N GLY A 263 -12.55 -9.08 -10.38
CA GLY A 263 -12.38 -10.26 -9.53
C GLY A 263 -12.35 -11.56 -10.33
N ASN A 264 -12.25 -12.69 -9.63
CA ASN A 264 -12.25 -14.04 -10.22
C ASN A 264 -13.56 -14.83 -10.02
N LYS A 265 -14.54 -14.25 -9.30
CA LYS A 265 -15.88 -14.80 -9.08
C LYS A 265 -16.95 -13.96 -9.77
#